data_AF-Q1IZB3-F1
#
_entry.id   AF-Q1IZB3-F1
#
_cell.length_a   1.000
_cell.length_b   1.000
_cell.length_c   1.000
_cell.angle_alpha   90.00
_cell.angle_beta   90.00
_cell.angle_gamma   90.00
#
_symmetry.space_group_name_H-M   'P 1'
#
loop_
_entity.id
_entity.type
_entity.pdbx_description
1 polymer ?
#
loop_
_entity_poly.entity_id
_entity_poly.type
_entity_poly.pdbx_seq_one_letter_code
_entity_poly.pdbx_strand_id
1 'polypeptide(L)'
;MTASRLFLVRHAQTASNVAQTLGAAPDDPLDSLGERQARAVAAHFAALRLPDPRVYTSPYRRAQQTAQAIAEALGVSVTPLDGVQEFQTGT
;
A
#
# COMPACT_ATOMS: atom_id res chain seq x y z
N MET A 1 15.71 -21.78 13.69
CA MET A 1 14.73 -21.15 12.78
C MET A 1 14.76 -19.65 13.02
N THR A 2 15.08 -18.84 12.01
CA THR A 2 14.90 -17.38 12.11
C THR A 2 13.43 -17.04 11.96
N ALA A 3 12.89 -16.18 12.83
CA ALA A 3 11.51 -15.74 12.75
C ALA A 3 11.32 -14.76 11.57
N SER A 4 10.27 -14.97 10.77
CA SER A 4 9.85 -14.01 9.76
C SER A 4 9.07 -12.87 10.41
N ARG A 5 9.20 -11.65 9.88
CA ARG A 5 8.39 -10.49 10.29
C ARG A 5 7.36 -10.19 9.20
N LEU A 6 6.10 -10.01 9.59
CA LEU A 6 5.03 -9.55 8.72
C LEU A 6 4.66 -8.12 9.12
N PHE A 7 4.65 -7.22 8.13
CA PHE A 7 4.18 -5.85 8.30
C PHE A 7 2.89 -5.67 7.49
N LEU A 8 1.87 -5.08 8.11
CA LEU A 8 0.61 -4.75 7.46
C LEU A 8 0.52 -3.23 7.31
N VAL A 9 0.32 -2.78 6.07
CA VAL A 9 0.25 -1.35 5.73
C VAL A 9 -1.10 -1.10 5.07
N ARG A 10 -1.91 -0.22 5.66
CA ARG A 10 -3.10 0.31 4.99
C ARG A 10 -2.64 1.27 3.89
N HIS A 11 -3.33 1.29 2.75
CA HIS A 11 -3.07 2.28 1.71
C HIS A 11 -3.18 3.71 2.26
N ALA A 12 -2.44 4.63 1.66
CA ALA A 12 -2.50 6.04 2.03
C ALA A 12 -3.82 6.70 1.58
N GLN A 13 -4.04 7.95 1.98
CA GLN A 13 -5.30 8.66 1.78
C GLN A 13 -5.68 8.82 0.30
N THR A 14 -6.98 8.68 0.01
CA THR A 14 -7.61 9.04 -1.25
C THR A 14 -8.71 10.09 -1.01
N ALA A 15 -9.16 10.76 -2.08
CA ALA A 15 -10.29 11.69 -1.98
C ALA A 15 -11.58 11.00 -1.50
N SER A 16 -11.85 9.77 -1.96
CA SER A 16 -13.02 8.99 -1.55
C SER A 16 -12.97 8.63 -0.05
N ASN A 17 -11.77 8.39 0.49
CA ASN A 17 -11.61 8.15 1.93
C ASN A 17 -11.96 9.40 2.74
N VAL A 18 -11.55 10.60 2.30
CA VAL A 18 -11.88 11.87 2.96
C VAL A 18 -13.39 12.14 2.89
N ALA A 19 -14.01 11.86 1.75
CA ALA A 19 -15.45 11.98 1.54
C ALA A 19 -16.27 10.88 2.24
N GLN A 20 -15.62 9.93 2.92
CA GLN A 20 -16.24 8.77 3.57
C GLN A 20 -17.17 7.98 2.62
N THR A 21 -16.80 7.92 1.35
CA THR A 21 -17.57 7.22 0.32
C THR A 21 -17.40 5.70 0.50
N LEU A 22 -18.50 5.01 0.79
CA LEU A 22 -18.54 3.55 0.75
C LEU A 22 -18.43 3.07 -0.71
N GLY A 23 -17.67 2.00 -0.95
CA GLY A 23 -17.54 1.42 -2.29
C GLY A 23 -16.63 2.20 -3.24
N ALA A 24 -15.57 2.85 -2.73
CA ALA A 24 -14.58 3.55 -3.55
C ALA A 24 -14.05 2.64 -4.68
N ALA A 25 -13.99 3.18 -5.90
CA ALA A 25 -13.64 2.43 -7.10
C ALA A 25 -12.26 1.75 -6.97
N PRO A 26 -12.04 0.61 -7.64
CA PRO A 26 -10.71 -0.04 -7.68
C PRO A 26 -9.58 0.88 -8.17
N ASP A 27 -9.90 1.81 -9.08
CA ASP A 27 -8.95 2.77 -9.66
C ASP A 27 -8.87 4.11 -8.90
N ASP A 28 -9.48 4.22 -7.71
CA ASP A 28 -9.40 5.42 -6.86
C ASP A 28 -7.93 5.68 -6.45
N PRO A 29 -7.32 6.81 -6.87
CA PRO A 29 -5.91 7.08 -6.63
C PRO A 29 -5.68 7.75 -5.27
N LEU A 30 -4.43 7.72 -4.81
CA LEU A 30 -3.98 8.56 -3.71
C LEU A 30 -4.18 10.04 -4.05
N ASP A 31 -4.55 10.83 -3.04
CA ASP A 31 -4.51 12.30 -3.16
C ASP A 31 -3.12 12.85 -2.80
N SER A 32 -2.94 14.16 -2.89
CA SER A 32 -1.64 14.80 -2.61
C SER A 32 -1.11 14.51 -1.19
N LEU A 33 -1.99 14.36 -0.20
CA LEU A 33 -1.61 13.99 1.16
C LEU A 33 -1.27 12.50 1.21
N GLY A 34 -2.05 11.65 0.55
CA GLY A 34 -1.78 10.23 0.40
C GLY A 34 -0.42 9.94 -0.22
N GLU A 35 -0.02 10.68 -1.25
CA GLU A 35 1.31 10.56 -1.85
C GLU A 35 2.44 10.92 -0.86
N ARG A 36 2.24 11.96 -0.04
CA ARG A 36 3.20 12.33 1.02
C ARG A 36 3.28 11.25 2.09
N GLN A 37 2.14 10.67 2.48
CA GLN A 37 2.08 9.56 3.43
C GLN A 37 2.81 8.32 2.88
N ALA A 38 2.57 7.95 1.63
CA ALA A 38 3.25 6.82 0.98
C ALA A 38 4.78 7.00 0.99
N ARG A 39 5.28 8.20 0.66
CA ARG A 39 6.71 8.52 0.74
C ARG A 39 7.26 8.45 2.17
N ALA A 40 6.51 8.91 3.17
CA ALA A 40 6.93 8.85 4.57
C ALA A 40 7.04 7.40 5.07
N VAL A 41 6.08 6.54 4.71
CA VAL A 41 6.12 5.12 5.02
C VAL A 41 7.29 4.43 4.31
N ALA A 42 7.52 4.74 3.04
CA ALA A 42 8.66 4.23 2.28
C ALA A 42 10.01 4.55 2.95
N ALA A 43 10.20 5.82 3.36
CA ALA A 43 11.40 6.24 4.08
C ALA A 43 11.58 5.50 5.42
N HIS A 44 10.49 5.25 6.15
CA HIS A 44 10.54 4.45 7.37
C HIS A 44 11.02 3.01 7.09
N PHE A 45 10.47 2.34 6.08
CA PHE A 45 10.87 0.97 5.73
C PHE A 45 12.32 0.88 5.23
N ALA A 46 12.80 1.85 4.45
CA ALA A 46 14.20 1.90 4.04
C ALA A 46 15.15 1.95 5.25
N ALA A 47 14.78 2.69 6.31
CA ALA A 47 15.58 2.79 7.53
C ALA A 47 15.67 1.48 8.33
N LEU A 48 14.71 0.55 8.15
CA LEU A 48 14.70 -0.73 8.87
C LEU A 48 15.76 -1.73 8.37
N ARG A 49 16.37 -1.49 7.19
CA ARG A 49 17.40 -2.36 6.58
C ARG A 49 17.01 -3.84 6.59
N LEU A 50 15.82 -4.13 6.08
CA LEU A 50 15.30 -5.50 6.01
C LEU A 50 16.20 -6.36 5.09
N PRO A 51 16.55 -7.60 5.46
CA PRO A 51 17.53 -8.40 4.72
C PRO A 51 17.02 -8.99 3.40
N ASP A 52 15.74 -9.40 3.32
CA ASP A 52 15.09 -9.91 2.10
C ASP A 52 13.62 -9.43 2.07
N PRO A 53 13.38 -8.12 1.85
CA PRO A 53 12.03 -7.58 1.87
C PRO A 53 11.23 -8.05 0.66
N ARG A 54 9.96 -8.38 0.90
CA ARG A 54 8.98 -8.67 -0.15
C ARG A 54 7.79 -7.75 0.03
N VAL A 55 7.33 -7.14 -1.06
CA VAL A 55 6.19 -6.24 -1.04
C VAL A 55 5.04 -6.88 -1.80
N TYR A 56 3.91 -7.03 -1.12
CA TYR A 56 2.67 -7.53 -1.68
C TYR A 56 1.61 -6.44 -1.63
N THR A 57 0.70 -6.44 -2.60
CA THR A 57 -0.39 -5.46 -2.65
C THR A 57 -1.64 -6.04 -3.29
N SER A 58 -2.78 -5.44 -3.00
CA SER A 58 -4.03 -5.75 -3.71
C SER A 58 -4.02 -5.14 -5.12
N PRO A 59 -4.92 -5.56 -6.02
CA PRO A 59 -5.01 -4.97 -7.35
C PRO A 59 -5.50 -3.50 -7.35
N TYR A 60 -5.94 -2.94 -6.22
CA TYR A 60 -6.53 -1.59 -6.18
C TYR A 60 -5.46 -0.50 -6.22
N ARG A 61 -5.67 0.53 -7.05
CA ARG A 61 -4.66 1.54 -7.39
C ARG A 61 -4.06 2.25 -6.17
N ARG A 62 -4.88 2.67 -5.21
CA ARG A 62 -4.41 3.27 -3.95
C ARG A 62 -3.43 2.39 -3.17
N ALA A 63 -3.68 1.07 -3.13
CA ALA A 63 -2.80 0.11 -2.49
C ALA A 63 -1.53 -0.09 -3.31
N GLN A 64 -1.65 -0.17 -4.65
CA GLN A 64 -0.48 -0.25 -5.53
C GLN A 64 0.43 0.97 -5.42
N GLN A 65 -0.12 2.20 -5.43
CA GLN A 65 0.68 3.42 -5.31
C GLN A 65 1.42 3.50 -3.97
N THR A 66 0.78 3.07 -2.88
CA THR A 66 1.43 3.00 -1.56
C THR A 66 2.55 1.95 -1.56
N ALA A 67 2.26 0.75 -2.06
CA ALA A 67 3.22 -0.34 -2.13
C ALA A 67 4.41 -0.04 -3.06
N GLN A 68 4.16 0.64 -4.18
CA GLN A 68 5.19 1.02 -5.15
C GLN A 68 6.22 1.97 -4.53
N ALA A 69 5.77 2.98 -3.78
CA ALA A 69 6.69 3.87 -3.07
C ALA A 69 7.60 3.10 -2.09
N ILE A 70 7.04 2.13 -1.37
CA ILE A 70 7.80 1.28 -0.44
C ILE A 70 8.79 0.39 -1.20
N ALA A 71 8.33 -0.27 -2.27
CA ALA A 71 9.13 -1.19 -3.07
C ALA A 71 10.32 -0.48 -3.74
N GLU A 72 10.10 0.73 -4.28
CA GLU A 72 11.15 1.58 -4.83
C GLU A 72 12.21 1.92 -3.78
N ALA A 73 11.80 2.31 -2.58
CA ALA A 73 12.73 2.62 -1.49
C ALA A 73 13.50 1.40 -0.97
N LEU A 74 12.95 0.19 -1.14
CA LEU A 74 13.58 -1.07 -0.77
C LEU A 74 14.36 -1.73 -1.92
N GLY A 75 14.25 -1.21 -3.15
CA GLY A 75 14.90 -1.77 -4.34
C GLY A 75 14.35 -3.12 -4.78
N VAL A 76 13.06 -3.38 -4.57
CA VAL A 76 12.38 -4.64 -4.93
C VAL A 76 11.16 -4.39 -5.81
N SER A 77 10.60 -5.46 -6.41
CA SER A 77 9.34 -5.39 -7.13
C SER A 77 8.13 -5.55 -6.21
N VAL A 78 7.00 -5.01 -6.66
CA VAL A 78 5.69 -5.26 -6.05
C VAL A 78 5.09 -6.54 -6.63
N THR A 79 4.62 -7.44 -5.77
CA THR A 79 3.88 -8.64 -6.16
C THR A 79 2.38 -8.45 -5.92
N PRO A 80 1.53 -8.47 -6.95
CA PRO A 80 0.09 -8.50 -6.75
C PRO A 80 -0.32 -9.76 -5.96
N LEU A 81 -1.25 -9.59 -5.02
CA LEU A 81 -1.84 -10.66 -4.24
C LEU A 81 -3.37 -10.53 -4.31
N ASP A 82 -4.02 -11.56 -4.82
CA ASP A 82 -5.48 -11.63 -4.85
C ASP A 82 -6.03 -11.90 -3.45
N GLY A 83 -7.26 -11.44 -3.18
CA GLY A 83 -7.96 -11.71 -1.93
C GLY A 83 -7.59 -10.77 -0.78
N VAL A 84 -6.73 -9.77 -1.02
CA VAL A 84 -6.39 -8.71 -0.04
C VAL A 84 -6.90 -7.32 -0.47
N GLN A 85 -7.79 -7.27 -1.47
CA GLN A 85 -8.52 -6.04 -1.81
C GLN A 85 -9.50 -5.61 -0.71
N GLU A 86 -9.89 -4.34 -0.74
CA GLU A 86 -10.88 -3.80 0.19
C GLU A 86 -12.24 -4.48 -0.01
N PHE A 87 -13.05 -4.54 1.06
CA PHE A 87 -14.38 -5.13 0.99
C PHE A 87 -15.25 -4.38 -0.03
N GLN A 88 -15.81 -5.11 -0.99
CA GLN A 88 -16.78 -4.55 -1.92
C GLN A 88 -18.15 -4.53 -1.25
N THR A 89 -18.64 -3.34 -0.93
CA THR A 89 -20.05 -3.15 -0.56
C THR A 89 -20.88 -3.43 -1.81
N GLY A 90 -21.86 -4.33 -1.70
CA GLY A 90 -22.70 -4.77 -2.82
C GLY A 90 -23.33 -3.62 -3.61
N THR A 91 -23.68 -3.90 -4.86
CA THR A 91 -24.37 -2.97 -5.79
C THR A 91 -25.79 -2.65 -5.35
#